data_AF-B9G3V0-F1
#
_entry.id   AF-B9G3V0-F1
#
_cell.length_a   1.000
_cell.length_b   1.000
_cell.length_c   1.000
_cell.angle_alpha   90.00
_cell.angle_beta   90.00
_cell.angle_gamma   90.00
#
_symmetry.space_group_name_H-M   'P 1'
#
loop_
_entity.id
_entity.type
_entity.pdbx_description
1 polymer ?
#
loop_
_entity_poly.entity_id
_entity_poly.type
_entity_poly.pdbx_seq_one_letter_code
_entity_poly.pdbx_strand_id
1 'polypeptide(L)'
;MAATKPPSCSTRLRSPATTAACFLPASLLLFLLLLLLRRPPMGSFPPTIPGGPVSSRRAELYGRMARDLDERGAAFLDGGETSQSLTLSELFDTRDGAVVPMLKAANPPVRANVLYLDPEFASVISKAVKEVFLPYFNQAIWFQNMSIYHFSMFHTSHHLEPIVATEDEIEAEVDAVKRVTDDVCPLKIILDQVVLTSTGVLLGLWQVESGTDPADIRSRLREALPRAPQKQLYDPVMLHTSLARILGHPKLPQEGNAQSLDHVKFFHDLVAQVNSKIRGFQATVKELWFVEEYDVLALALNGKMKVRRLQFGCKEGQGNGKI
;
A
#
# COMPACT_ATOMS: atom_id res chain seq x y z
N MET A 1 52.59 66.83 63.07
CA MET A 1 51.69 67.99 62.93
C MET A 1 51.05 67.91 61.55
N ALA A 2 49.70 67.88 61.52
CA ALA A 2 48.78 68.17 60.40
C ALA A 2 49.00 67.50 59.02
N ALA A 3 48.00 67.07 58.24
CA ALA A 3 46.57 66.78 58.41
C ALA A 3 46.08 66.15 57.08
N THR A 4 45.03 65.31 57.15
CA THR A 4 43.98 65.03 56.12
C THR A 4 44.37 64.43 54.76
N LYS A 5 43.71 63.43 54.15
CA LYS A 5 42.36 62.80 54.24
C LYS A 5 42.43 61.39 53.59
N PRO A 6 41.55 60.42 53.92
CA PRO A 6 41.47 59.12 53.23
C PRO A 6 40.33 59.08 52.18
N PRO A 7 40.26 58.02 51.34
CA PRO A 7 38.96 57.47 50.99
C PRO A 7 38.96 55.94 51.08
N SER A 8 37.90 55.36 51.64
CA SER A 8 37.34 54.07 51.21
C SER A 8 36.18 53.71 52.13
N CYS A 9 34.97 53.60 51.56
CA CYS A 9 33.96 52.72 52.12
C CYS A 9 33.17 52.06 50.98
N SER A 10 33.15 50.74 51.07
CA SER A 10 32.56 49.74 50.20
C SER A 10 31.04 49.66 50.31
N THR A 11 30.39 49.03 49.31
CA THR A 11 29.33 47.98 49.45
C THR A 11 28.83 47.63 48.03
N ARG A 12 29.30 46.55 47.39
CA ARG A 12 28.86 45.14 47.45
C ARG A 12 27.36 44.96 47.14
N LEU A 13 27.00 44.36 45.99
CA LEU A 13 26.18 43.12 45.90
C LEU A 13 25.98 42.58 44.46
N ARG A 14 26.34 41.29 44.30
CA ARG A 14 25.70 40.17 43.56
C ARG A 14 25.52 40.21 42.02
N SER A 15 26.25 39.31 41.34
CA SER A 15 25.75 38.55 40.16
C SER A 15 24.75 37.46 40.62
N PRO A 16 23.90 36.93 39.72
CA PRO A 16 24.27 35.66 39.07
C PRO A 16 23.69 35.39 37.66
N ALA A 17 24.23 34.33 37.05
CA ALA A 17 23.62 33.46 36.03
C ALA A 17 23.48 34.00 34.60
N THR A 18 24.52 33.77 33.80
CA THR A 18 24.44 33.68 32.34
C THR A 18 23.69 32.40 31.97
N THR A 19 22.38 32.52 31.72
CA THR A 19 21.63 31.54 30.94
C THR A 19 22.17 31.56 29.52
N ALA A 20 22.92 30.53 29.14
CA ALA A 20 23.25 30.27 27.74
C ALA A 20 21.96 29.85 27.02
N ALA A 21 21.19 30.84 26.57
CA ALA A 21 20.13 30.62 25.61
C ALA A 21 20.79 30.22 24.29
N CYS A 22 20.77 28.92 23.98
CA CYS A 22 21.07 28.41 22.65
C CYS A 22 19.98 28.94 21.71
N PHE A 23 20.18 30.14 21.18
CA PHE A 23 19.44 30.63 20.02
C PHE A 23 19.91 29.81 18.83
N LEU A 24 19.19 28.72 18.54
CA LEU A 24 19.25 28.12 17.21
C LEU A 24 18.85 29.24 16.24
N PRO A 25 19.72 29.61 15.27
CA PRO A 25 19.39 30.70 14.36
C PRO A 25 18.12 30.30 13.62
N ALA A 26 17.19 31.25 13.46
CA ALA A 26 15.93 30.99 12.79
C ALA A 26 16.10 30.34 11.40
N SER A 27 17.27 30.52 10.76
CA SER A 27 17.66 29.83 9.54
C SER A 27 17.89 28.32 9.71
N LEU A 28 18.44 27.84 10.82
CA LEU A 28 18.60 26.40 11.09
C LEU A 28 17.27 25.75 11.47
N LEU A 29 16.41 26.48 12.19
CA LEU A 29 15.04 26.06 12.49
C LEU A 29 14.19 26.01 11.21
N LEU A 30 14.32 27.01 10.33
CA LEU A 30 13.70 27.02 9.01
C LEU A 30 14.28 25.92 8.10
N PHE A 31 15.58 25.64 8.17
CA PHE A 31 16.22 24.57 7.40
C PHE A 31 15.78 23.18 7.88
N LEU A 32 15.64 22.97 9.19
CA LEU A 32 15.06 21.77 9.78
C LEU A 32 13.57 21.65 9.45
N LEU A 33 12.82 22.76 9.46
CA LEU A 33 11.42 22.79 9.01
C LEU A 33 11.31 22.44 7.52
N LEU A 34 12.21 22.96 6.68
CA LEU A 34 12.29 22.67 5.25
C LEU A 34 12.71 21.22 4.99
N LEU A 35 13.55 20.62 5.84
CA LEU A 35 13.90 19.19 5.80
C LEU A 35 12.73 18.31 6.23
N LEU A 36 11.95 18.72 7.23
CA LEU A 36 10.72 18.03 7.66
C LEU A 36 9.58 18.19 6.64
N LEU A 37 9.51 19.33 5.95
CA LEU A 37 8.63 19.59 4.79
C LEU A 37 9.14 18.93 3.49
N ARG A 38 10.41 18.49 3.47
CA ARG A 38 11.01 17.65 2.42
C ARG A 38 10.81 16.16 2.65
N ARG A 39 10.11 15.74 3.72
CA ARG A 39 9.51 14.40 3.70
C ARG A 39 8.62 14.37 2.47
N PRO A 40 8.85 13.47 1.50
CA PRO A 40 7.95 13.40 0.37
C PRO A 40 6.58 13.11 0.97
N PRO A 41 5.58 13.99 0.81
CA PRO A 41 4.22 13.54 1.03
C PRO A 41 4.06 12.34 0.11
N MET A 42 3.45 11.28 0.65
CA MET A 42 3.02 10.08 -0.07
C MET A 42 2.71 10.47 -1.50
N GLY A 43 3.50 9.95 -2.46
CA GLY A 43 3.58 10.48 -3.81
C GLY A 43 2.21 10.92 -4.29
N SER A 44 2.00 12.24 -4.30
CA SER A 44 0.84 12.84 -4.95
C SER A 44 0.95 12.36 -6.37
N PHE A 45 0.11 11.41 -6.79
CA PHE A 45 0.00 11.10 -8.20
C PHE A 45 -0.41 12.42 -8.86
N PRO A 46 0.46 13.04 -9.68
CA PRO A 46 0.03 14.22 -10.40
C PRO A 46 -1.20 13.83 -11.22
N PRO A 47 -2.22 14.69 -11.33
CA PRO A 47 -3.34 14.41 -12.21
C PRO A 47 -2.75 14.14 -13.59
N THR A 48 -2.82 12.89 -14.03
CA THR A 48 -2.25 12.49 -15.32
C THR A 48 -3.07 13.21 -16.37
N ILE A 49 -2.44 14.11 -17.12
CA ILE A 49 -3.05 14.73 -18.30
C ILE A 49 -3.56 13.59 -19.18
N PRO A 50 -4.85 13.55 -19.54
CA PRO A 50 -5.43 12.41 -20.25
C PRO A 50 -4.98 12.45 -21.71
N GLY A 51 -3.82 11.87 -21.99
CA GLY A 51 -3.29 11.70 -23.33
C GLY A 51 -2.72 10.30 -23.49
N GLY A 52 -3.56 9.31 -23.78
CA GLY A 52 -3.13 7.96 -24.14
C GLY A 52 -4.08 6.84 -23.72
N PRO A 53 -4.02 5.67 -24.39
CA PRO A 53 -4.77 4.48 -23.99
C PRO A 53 -4.55 4.10 -22.52
N VAL A 54 -5.57 3.56 -21.86
CA VAL A 54 -5.47 3.11 -20.45
C VAL A 54 -4.33 2.11 -20.26
N SER A 55 -4.16 1.19 -21.21
CA SER A 55 -3.07 0.21 -21.21
C SER A 55 -1.68 0.85 -21.20
N SER A 56 -1.45 1.87 -22.01
CA SER A 56 -0.17 2.60 -22.05
C SER A 56 0.13 3.31 -20.73
N ARG A 57 -0.87 3.98 -20.14
CA ARG A 57 -0.73 4.64 -18.83
C ARG A 57 -0.44 3.64 -17.72
N ARG A 58 -1.11 2.47 -17.75
CA ARG A 58 -0.86 1.38 -16.81
C ARG A 58 0.55 0.81 -16.95
N ALA A 59 1.02 0.59 -18.17
CA ALA A 59 2.37 0.12 -18.44
C ALA A 59 3.43 1.13 -17.93
N GLU A 60 3.21 2.43 -18.13
CA GLU A 60 4.10 3.47 -17.60
C GLU A 60 4.13 3.47 -16.06
N LEU A 61 2.96 3.36 -15.42
CA LEU A 61 2.84 3.22 -13.97
C LEU A 61 3.62 2.00 -13.46
N TYR A 62 3.45 0.85 -14.10
CA TYR A 62 4.14 -0.38 -13.72
C TYR A 62 5.65 -0.28 -13.93
N GLY A 63 6.10 0.42 -14.98
CA GLY A 63 7.51 0.73 -15.18
C GLY A 63 8.09 1.58 -14.05
N ARG A 64 7.35 2.58 -13.56
CA ARG A 64 7.76 3.36 -12.37
C ARG A 64 7.81 2.49 -11.12
N MET A 65 6.83 1.63 -10.91
CA MET A 65 6.80 0.72 -9.77
C MET A 65 7.93 -0.31 -9.78
N ALA A 66 8.36 -0.77 -10.96
CA ALA A 66 9.48 -1.70 -11.09
C ALA A 66 10.82 -1.07 -10.67
N ARG A 67 10.99 0.25 -10.87
CA ARG A 67 12.17 1.00 -10.45
C ARG A 67 12.11 1.48 -9.00
N ASP A 68 11.01 1.22 -8.31
CA ASP A 68 10.78 1.72 -6.97
C ASP A 68 11.89 1.35 -5.99
N LEU A 69 12.33 0.10 -6.08
CA LEU A 69 13.39 -0.44 -5.23
C LEU A 69 14.76 0.16 -5.58
N ASP A 70 15.02 0.46 -6.86
CA ASP A 70 16.26 1.10 -7.31
C ASP A 70 16.33 2.56 -6.82
N GLU A 71 15.21 3.27 -6.88
CA GLU A 71 15.12 4.70 -6.57
C GLU A 71 15.07 4.96 -5.06
N ARG A 72 14.43 4.07 -4.28
CA ARG A 72 14.16 4.29 -2.85
C ARG A 72 14.82 3.27 -1.92
N GLY A 73 15.41 2.21 -2.44
CA GLY A 73 16.00 1.14 -1.64
C GLY A 73 14.98 0.32 -0.85
N ALA A 74 15.48 -0.62 -0.06
CA ALA A 74 14.67 -1.53 0.75
C ALA A 74 14.28 -0.92 2.11
N ALA A 75 13.58 0.22 2.11
CA ALA A 75 13.22 0.96 3.33
C ALA A 75 12.41 0.14 4.35
N PHE A 76 11.73 -0.93 3.91
CA PHE A 76 11.04 -1.87 4.79
C PHE A 76 11.96 -2.64 5.76
N LEU A 77 13.27 -2.71 5.47
CA LEU A 77 14.25 -3.32 6.38
C LEU A 77 14.52 -2.47 7.63
N ASP A 78 14.27 -1.16 7.55
CA ASP A 78 14.49 -0.19 8.64
C ASP A 78 13.21 0.12 9.44
N GLY A 79 12.24 -0.81 9.44
CA GLY A 79 10.97 -0.64 10.17
C GLY A 79 9.92 0.20 9.42
N GLY A 80 9.97 0.19 8.09
CA GLY A 80 9.24 1.08 7.18
C GLY A 80 7.72 1.25 7.40
N GLU A 81 7.16 2.26 6.74
CA GLU A 81 5.73 2.58 6.75
C GLU A 81 4.97 1.83 5.64
N THR A 82 3.70 1.56 5.86
CA THR A 82 2.79 1.07 4.81
C THR A 82 2.23 2.21 3.96
N SER A 83 1.69 1.87 2.79
CA SER A 83 1.04 2.82 1.87
C SER A 83 -0.22 3.51 2.45
N GLN A 84 -0.62 3.17 3.68
CA GLN A 84 -1.83 3.69 4.33
C GLN A 84 -1.53 4.41 5.67
N SER A 85 -0.29 4.86 5.85
CA SER A 85 0.19 5.61 7.03
C SER A 85 0.18 4.82 8.34
N LEU A 86 0.24 3.48 8.27
CA LEU A 86 0.43 2.58 9.41
C LEU A 86 1.84 1.99 9.37
N THR A 87 2.52 1.84 10.50
CA THR A 87 3.84 1.20 10.54
C THR A 87 3.72 -0.32 10.47
N LEU A 88 4.78 -1.03 10.06
CA LEU A 88 4.78 -2.49 10.08
C LEU A 88 4.56 -3.05 11.50
N SER A 89 5.11 -2.38 12.53
CA SER A 89 4.93 -2.74 13.94
C SER A 89 3.52 -2.52 14.47
N GLU A 90 2.70 -1.69 13.80
CA GLU A 90 1.29 -1.53 14.14
C GLU A 90 0.39 -2.62 13.55
N LEU A 91 0.89 -3.34 12.54
CA LEU A 91 0.14 -4.32 11.76
C LEU A 91 0.55 -5.76 12.03
N PHE A 92 1.77 -6.00 12.49
CA PHE A 92 2.33 -7.34 12.66
C PHE A 92 3.06 -7.49 13.99
N ASP A 93 2.95 -8.70 14.54
CA ASP A 93 3.67 -9.18 15.71
C ASP A 93 4.40 -10.49 15.33
N THR A 94 5.35 -10.93 16.15
CA THR A 94 6.03 -12.21 15.97
C THR A 94 5.67 -13.14 17.11
N ARG A 95 5.01 -14.26 16.80
CA ARG A 95 4.63 -15.30 17.78
C ARG A 95 5.16 -16.64 17.32
N ASP A 96 5.87 -17.32 18.21
CA ASP A 96 6.50 -18.63 17.93
C ASP A 96 7.38 -18.63 16.68
N GLY A 97 8.03 -17.49 16.40
CA GLY A 97 8.85 -17.29 15.21
C GLY A 97 8.06 -17.15 13.91
N ALA A 98 6.74 -16.98 13.95
CA ALA A 98 5.91 -16.67 12.79
C ALA A 98 5.36 -15.24 12.87
N VAL A 99 5.28 -14.59 11.71
CA VAL A 99 4.61 -13.30 11.58
C VAL A 99 3.11 -13.51 11.73
N VAL A 100 2.48 -12.77 12.63
CA VAL A 100 1.02 -12.77 12.81
C VAL A 100 0.46 -11.35 12.72
N PRO A 101 -0.72 -11.15 12.12
CA PRO A 101 -1.34 -9.84 12.04
C PRO A 101 -1.85 -9.37 13.41
N MET A 102 -1.72 -8.08 13.69
CA MET A 102 -2.31 -7.38 14.83
C MET A 102 -3.64 -6.75 14.40
N LEU A 103 -4.73 -7.49 14.56
CA LEU A 103 -6.06 -7.01 14.19
C LEU A 103 -6.55 -5.93 15.15
N LYS A 104 -7.01 -4.82 14.58
CA LYS A 104 -7.62 -3.69 15.30
C LYS A 104 -8.99 -3.44 14.71
N ALA A 105 -10.00 -3.25 15.56
CA ALA A 105 -11.34 -2.95 15.09
C ALA A 105 -11.37 -1.65 14.28
N ALA A 106 -12.03 -1.67 13.13
CA ALA A 106 -12.37 -0.51 12.34
C ALA A 106 -13.74 0.02 12.79
N ASN A 107 -13.78 1.23 13.33
CA ASN A 107 -15.02 1.87 13.77
C ASN A 107 -15.08 3.34 13.27
N PRO A 108 -15.95 3.67 12.29
CA PRO A 108 -16.86 2.76 11.60
C PRO A 108 -16.14 1.75 10.70
N PRO A 109 -16.81 0.64 10.30
CA PRO A 109 -16.24 -0.32 9.36
C PRO A 109 -15.87 0.31 8.03
N VAL A 110 -14.77 -0.15 7.44
CA VAL A 110 -14.34 0.25 6.09
C VAL A 110 -15.19 -0.50 5.07
N ARG A 111 -15.64 0.16 4.01
CA ARG A 111 -16.45 -0.43 2.96
C ARG A 111 -15.72 -0.32 1.63
N ALA A 112 -15.38 -1.47 1.05
CA ALA A 112 -14.56 -1.56 -0.14
C ALA A 112 -15.20 -2.44 -1.20
N ASN A 113 -14.97 -2.07 -2.46
CA ASN A 113 -15.29 -2.85 -3.64
C ASN A 113 -13.98 -3.41 -4.18
N VAL A 114 -13.94 -4.72 -4.40
CA VAL A 114 -12.73 -5.40 -4.88
C VAL A 114 -13.08 -6.42 -5.95
N LEU A 115 -12.21 -6.60 -6.94
CA LEU A 115 -12.31 -7.76 -7.83
C LEU A 115 -11.77 -8.98 -7.10
N TYR A 116 -12.46 -10.10 -7.17
CA TYR A 116 -12.01 -11.34 -6.56
C TYR A 116 -11.21 -12.21 -7.55
N LEU A 117 -10.08 -12.74 -7.11
CA LEU A 117 -9.33 -13.75 -7.85
C LEU A 117 -9.65 -15.13 -7.28
N ASP A 118 -10.20 -16.00 -8.13
CA ASP A 118 -10.57 -17.36 -7.73
C ASP A 118 -9.35 -18.13 -7.17
N PRO A 119 -9.53 -18.96 -6.12
CA PRO A 119 -8.46 -19.77 -5.54
C PRO A 119 -7.75 -20.68 -6.54
N GLU A 120 -8.41 -21.10 -7.63
CA GLU A 120 -7.78 -21.88 -8.70
C GLU A 120 -6.58 -21.14 -9.30
N PHE A 121 -6.72 -19.83 -9.55
CA PHE A 121 -5.66 -18.97 -10.06
C PHE A 121 -4.71 -18.53 -8.93
N ALA A 122 -5.25 -18.16 -7.77
CA ALA A 122 -4.47 -17.64 -6.66
C ALA A 122 -3.49 -18.69 -6.10
N SER A 123 -3.85 -19.97 -6.13
CA SER A 123 -3.00 -21.07 -5.63
C SER A 123 -1.69 -21.21 -6.42
N VAL A 124 -1.73 -21.06 -7.75
CA VAL A 124 -0.55 -21.11 -8.62
C VAL A 124 0.42 -20.00 -8.27
N ILE A 125 -0.09 -18.78 -8.11
CA ILE A 125 0.71 -17.60 -7.77
C ILE A 125 1.30 -17.74 -6.37
N SER A 126 0.46 -18.11 -5.38
CA SER A 126 0.90 -18.29 -3.99
C SER A 126 2.00 -19.33 -3.88
N LYS A 127 1.89 -20.43 -4.63
CA LYS A 127 2.93 -21.48 -4.69
C LYS A 127 4.24 -20.92 -5.25
N ALA A 128 4.23 -20.26 -6.39
CA ALA A 128 5.44 -19.71 -7.01
C ALA A 128 6.14 -18.69 -6.10
N VAL A 129 5.38 -17.81 -5.44
CA VAL A 129 5.93 -16.81 -4.51
C VAL A 129 6.52 -17.49 -3.27
N LYS A 130 5.83 -18.47 -2.68
CA LYS A 130 6.34 -19.21 -1.52
C LYS A 130 7.61 -20.00 -1.84
N GLU A 131 7.67 -20.68 -2.98
CA GLU A 131 8.86 -21.44 -3.40
C GLU A 131 10.12 -20.57 -3.45
N VAL A 132 9.99 -19.31 -3.90
CA VAL A 132 11.14 -18.40 -4.05
C VAL A 132 11.47 -17.68 -2.74
N PHE A 133 10.48 -17.16 -2.01
CA PHE A 133 10.73 -16.29 -0.85
C PHE A 133 10.82 -17.04 0.48
N LEU A 134 10.08 -18.14 0.67
CA LEU A 134 10.02 -18.83 1.96
C LEU A 134 11.40 -19.30 2.48
N PRO A 135 12.33 -19.81 1.63
CA PRO A 135 13.66 -20.24 2.09
C PRO A 135 14.46 -19.14 2.81
N TYR A 136 14.25 -17.88 2.42
CA TYR A 136 15.00 -16.74 2.96
C TYR A 136 14.23 -16.00 4.06
N PHE A 137 12.90 -16.09 4.10
CA PHE A 137 12.07 -15.24 4.95
C PHE A 137 11.07 -15.98 5.85
N ASN A 138 11.28 -17.26 6.17
CA ASN A 138 10.36 -18.10 6.96
C ASN A 138 9.85 -17.51 8.31
N GLN A 139 10.36 -16.35 8.77
CA GLN A 139 9.92 -15.64 9.98
C GLN A 139 9.78 -14.12 9.78
N ALA A 140 9.91 -13.64 8.55
CA ALA A 140 10.01 -12.21 8.21
C ALA A 140 9.19 -11.89 6.96
N ILE A 141 8.18 -12.70 6.64
CA ILE A 141 7.27 -12.49 5.53
C ILE A 141 5.84 -12.88 5.91
N TRP A 142 4.91 -12.03 5.52
CA TRP A 142 3.48 -12.32 5.52
C TRP A 142 3.06 -12.70 4.09
N PHE A 143 2.62 -13.93 3.88
CA PHE A 143 2.01 -14.31 2.61
C PHE A 143 0.52 -13.98 2.64
N GLN A 144 0.04 -13.30 1.60
CA GLN A 144 -1.38 -13.04 1.47
C GLN A 144 -2.15 -14.37 1.42
N ASN A 145 -3.33 -14.41 2.04
CA ASN A 145 -4.19 -15.59 2.02
C ASN A 145 -4.84 -15.77 0.64
N MET A 146 -4.54 -16.91 0.00
CA MET A 146 -4.99 -17.22 -1.36
C MET A 146 -6.52 -17.27 -1.51
N SER A 147 -7.26 -17.53 -0.43
CA SER A 147 -8.73 -17.55 -0.47
C SER A 147 -9.36 -16.16 -0.59
N ILE A 148 -8.56 -15.10 -0.44
CA ILE A 148 -8.99 -13.69 -0.46
C ILE A 148 -8.09 -12.83 -1.36
N TYR A 149 -7.41 -13.42 -2.36
CA TYR A 149 -6.69 -12.63 -3.36
C TYR A 149 -7.68 -11.74 -4.09
N HIS A 150 -7.34 -10.47 -4.18
CA HIS A 150 -8.23 -9.46 -4.69
C HIS A 150 -7.46 -8.31 -5.31
N PHE A 151 -8.19 -7.50 -6.07
CA PHE A 151 -7.72 -6.25 -6.64
C PHE A 151 -8.56 -5.12 -6.06
N SER A 152 -7.93 -4.18 -5.36
CA SER A 152 -8.64 -3.03 -4.81
C SER A 152 -9.23 -2.18 -5.93
N MET A 153 -10.55 -2.00 -5.92
CA MET A 153 -11.24 -1.26 -6.97
C MET A 153 -11.68 0.11 -6.53
N PHE A 154 -12.45 0.21 -5.45
CA PHE A 154 -13.10 1.45 -5.04
C PHE A 154 -13.53 1.40 -3.57
N HIS A 155 -13.17 2.41 -2.79
CA HIS A 155 -13.57 2.50 -1.39
C HIS A 155 -14.81 3.38 -1.27
N THR A 156 -15.89 2.81 -0.75
CA THR A 156 -17.10 3.54 -0.33
C THR A 156 -16.88 4.27 1.00
N SER A 157 -15.94 3.78 1.81
CA SER A 157 -15.35 4.47 2.96
C SER A 157 -13.92 3.98 3.18
N HIS A 158 -13.06 4.76 3.83
CA HIS A 158 -11.74 4.30 4.27
C HIS A 158 -11.33 4.99 5.57
N HIS A 159 -10.33 4.46 6.28
CA HIS A 159 -9.92 4.94 7.61
C HIS A 159 -9.46 6.41 7.64
N LEU A 160 -8.96 6.98 6.52
CA LEU A 160 -8.59 8.41 6.45
C LEU A 160 -9.79 9.36 6.31
N GLU A 161 -10.93 8.86 5.83
CA GLU A 161 -12.18 9.62 5.62
C GLU A 161 -13.32 8.67 5.99
N PRO A 162 -13.52 8.42 7.30
CA PRO A 162 -14.49 7.46 7.77
C PRO A 162 -15.92 7.95 7.46
N ILE A 163 -16.73 7.08 6.86
CA ILE A 163 -18.12 7.38 6.53
C ILE A 163 -19.00 6.37 7.27
N VAL A 164 -19.70 6.86 8.29
CA VAL A 164 -20.72 6.08 9.00
C VAL A 164 -21.88 5.85 8.04
N ALA A 165 -22.40 4.62 8.00
CA ALA A 165 -23.59 4.28 7.25
C ALA A 165 -24.51 3.38 8.09
N THR A 166 -25.82 3.54 7.94
CA THR A 166 -26.81 2.62 8.52
C THR A 166 -26.90 1.34 7.68
N GLU A 167 -27.52 0.28 8.19
CA GLU A 167 -27.74 -0.95 7.41
C GLU A 167 -28.52 -0.66 6.12
N ASP A 168 -29.57 0.18 6.16
CA ASP A 168 -30.35 0.54 4.97
C ASP A 168 -29.50 1.28 3.93
N GLU A 169 -28.59 2.15 4.37
CA GLU A 169 -27.67 2.84 3.47
C GLU A 169 -26.63 1.87 2.87
N ILE A 170 -26.16 0.89 3.65
CA ILE A 170 -25.24 -0.15 3.17
C ILE A 170 -25.94 -1.03 2.13
N GLU A 171 -27.19 -1.44 2.37
CA GLU A 171 -27.97 -2.21 1.39
C GLU A 171 -28.22 -1.39 0.11
N ALA A 172 -28.50 -0.09 0.23
CA ALA A 172 -28.61 0.79 -0.93
C ALA A 172 -27.28 0.93 -1.72
N GLU A 173 -26.14 1.01 -1.02
CA GLU A 173 -24.80 0.99 -1.63
C GLU A 173 -24.56 -0.33 -2.39
N VAL A 174 -24.91 -1.47 -1.78
CA VAL A 174 -24.78 -2.80 -2.40
C VAL A 174 -25.66 -2.92 -3.65
N ASP A 175 -26.91 -2.48 -3.59
CA ASP A 175 -27.81 -2.49 -4.73
C ASP A 175 -27.32 -1.59 -5.88
N ALA A 176 -26.70 -0.46 -5.55
CA ALA A 176 -26.06 0.41 -6.54
C ALA A 176 -24.88 -0.28 -7.22
N VAL A 177 -24.03 -0.96 -6.45
CA VAL A 177 -22.90 -1.72 -7.00
C VAL A 177 -23.39 -2.91 -7.83
N LYS A 178 -24.46 -3.58 -7.41
CA LYS A 178 -25.06 -4.68 -8.18
C LYS A 178 -25.51 -4.24 -9.57
N ARG A 179 -26.17 -3.07 -9.67
CA ARG A 179 -26.55 -2.49 -10.97
C ARG A 179 -25.33 -2.21 -11.86
N VAL A 180 -24.21 -1.78 -11.27
CA VAL A 180 -22.96 -1.61 -12.03
C VAL A 180 -22.45 -2.96 -12.53
N THR A 181 -22.43 -4.00 -11.69
CA THR A 181 -21.90 -5.32 -12.06
C THR A 181 -22.72 -6.04 -13.11
N ASP A 182 -24.03 -5.77 -13.21
CA ASP A 182 -24.90 -6.33 -14.25
C ASP A 182 -24.41 -5.96 -15.68
N ASP A 183 -23.78 -4.79 -15.83
CA ASP A 183 -23.26 -4.28 -17.10
C ASP A 183 -21.72 -4.45 -17.27
N VAL A 184 -21.08 -5.17 -16.36
CA VAL A 184 -19.65 -5.49 -16.43
C VAL A 184 -19.46 -6.86 -17.07
N CYS A 185 -18.49 -6.97 -17.98
CA CYS A 185 -18.09 -8.23 -18.59
C CYS A 185 -16.92 -8.86 -17.81
N PRO A 186 -16.90 -10.21 -17.65
CA PRO A 186 -15.76 -10.91 -17.10
C PRO A 186 -14.43 -10.49 -17.72
N LEU A 187 -13.43 -10.27 -16.86
CA LEU A 187 -12.13 -9.80 -17.29
C LEU A 187 -11.22 -11.00 -17.54
N LYS A 188 -10.63 -11.10 -18.73
CA LYS A 188 -9.45 -11.92 -18.96
C LYS A 188 -8.22 -11.05 -18.75
N ILE A 189 -7.39 -11.46 -17.82
CA ILE A 189 -6.23 -10.69 -17.37
C ILE A 189 -4.97 -11.53 -17.49
N ILE A 190 -3.84 -10.86 -17.66
CA ILE A 190 -2.54 -11.47 -17.77
C ILE A 190 -1.57 -10.82 -16.77
N LEU A 191 -0.83 -11.64 -16.03
CA LEU A 191 0.18 -11.16 -15.09
C LEU A 191 1.39 -10.64 -15.87
N ASP A 192 1.52 -9.31 -15.93
CA ASP A 192 2.58 -8.63 -16.69
C ASP A 192 3.93 -8.76 -16.01
N GLN A 193 3.96 -8.50 -14.71
CA GLN A 193 5.14 -8.67 -13.88
C GLN A 193 4.79 -8.69 -12.38
N VAL A 194 5.67 -9.28 -11.59
CA VAL A 194 5.74 -9.12 -10.15
C VAL A 194 6.82 -8.09 -9.83
N VAL A 195 6.54 -7.18 -8.89
CA VAL A 195 7.49 -6.19 -8.39
C VAL A 195 7.54 -6.21 -6.86
N LEU A 196 8.69 -5.83 -6.29
CA LEU A 196 8.82 -5.56 -4.86
C LEU A 196 8.91 -4.06 -4.65
N THR A 197 8.03 -3.50 -3.83
CA THR A 197 8.10 -2.08 -3.46
C THR A 197 9.16 -1.84 -2.38
N SER A 198 9.64 -0.61 -2.31
CA SER A 198 10.46 -0.05 -1.23
C SER A 198 9.82 -0.16 0.17
N THR A 199 8.50 -0.36 0.24
CA THR A 199 7.73 -0.63 1.46
C THR A 199 7.55 -2.13 1.76
N GLY A 200 8.21 -2.99 0.99
CA GLY A 200 8.28 -4.43 1.24
C GLY A 200 7.08 -5.21 0.72
N VAL A 201 6.23 -4.61 -0.12
CA VAL A 201 5.05 -5.29 -0.68
C VAL A 201 5.43 -5.94 -2.00
N LEU A 202 5.20 -7.24 -2.10
CA LEU A 202 5.29 -7.97 -3.35
C LEU A 202 3.95 -7.87 -4.08
N LEU A 203 3.95 -7.22 -5.23
CA LEU A 203 2.75 -6.92 -6.01
C LEU A 203 2.78 -7.68 -7.33
N GLY A 204 1.69 -8.39 -7.64
CA GLY A 204 1.41 -8.86 -8.99
C GLY A 204 0.72 -7.74 -9.76
N LEU A 205 1.30 -7.32 -10.88
CA LEU A 205 0.81 -6.25 -11.74
C LEU A 205 0.21 -6.85 -13.01
N TRP A 206 -1.04 -6.50 -13.31
CA TRP A 206 -1.84 -7.20 -14.30
C TRP A 206 -2.25 -6.27 -15.45
N GLN A 207 -2.30 -6.83 -16.66
CA GLN A 207 -2.93 -6.22 -17.82
C GLN A 207 -4.28 -6.87 -18.10
N VAL A 208 -5.14 -6.15 -18.82
CA VAL A 208 -6.46 -6.63 -19.25
C VAL A 208 -6.35 -7.01 -20.72
N GLU A 209 -6.64 -8.26 -21.04
CA GLU A 209 -6.67 -8.76 -22.43
C GLU A 209 -8.07 -8.56 -23.05
N SER A 210 -9.13 -8.76 -22.26
CA SER A 210 -10.51 -8.54 -22.69
C SER A 210 -11.45 -8.37 -21.48
N GLY A 211 -12.65 -7.84 -21.73
CA GLY A 211 -13.65 -7.54 -20.70
C GLY A 211 -13.75 -6.04 -20.41
N THR A 212 -14.44 -5.67 -19.34
CA THR A 212 -14.56 -4.26 -18.94
C THR A 212 -13.31 -3.84 -18.17
N ASP A 213 -12.63 -2.78 -18.59
CA ASP A 213 -11.39 -2.34 -17.94
C ASP A 213 -11.65 -1.83 -16.50
N PRO A 214 -10.75 -2.10 -15.54
CA PRO A 214 -10.84 -1.58 -14.17
C PRO A 214 -11.05 -0.06 -14.07
N ALA A 215 -10.49 0.73 -15.00
CA ALA A 215 -10.70 2.17 -15.03
C ALA A 215 -12.18 2.52 -15.30
N ASP A 216 -12.84 1.79 -16.20
CA ASP A 216 -14.25 1.99 -16.52
C ASP A 216 -15.14 1.54 -15.37
N ILE A 217 -14.83 0.37 -14.76
CA ILE A 217 -15.54 -0.12 -13.57
C ILE A 217 -15.46 0.93 -12.45
N ARG A 218 -14.28 1.50 -12.19
CA ARG A 218 -14.08 2.57 -11.19
C ARG A 218 -14.90 3.82 -11.48
N SER A 219 -14.98 4.24 -12.75
CA SER A 219 -15.79 5.38 -13.16
C SER A 219 -17.28 5.15 -12.85
N ARG A 220 -17.80 3.97 -13.22
CA ARG A 220 -19.20 3.60 -12.94
C ARG A 220 -19.49 3.49 -11.45
N LEU A 221 -18.56 2.94 -10.66
CA LEU A 221 -18.68 2.90 -9.19
C LEU A 221 -18.69 4.30 -8.58
N ARG A 222 -17.86 5.22 -9.07
CA ARG A 222 -17.85 6.62 -8.63
C ARG A 222 -19.20 7.30 -8.86
N GLU A 223 -19.80 7.08 -10.02
CA GLU A 223 -21.12 7.63 -10.36
C GLU A 223 -22.23 7.01 -9.49
N ALA A 224 -22.15 5.70 -9.23
CA ALA A 224 -23.14 4.97 -8.45
C ALA A 224 -23.05 5.23 -6.93
N LEU A 225 -21.89 5.65 -6.41
CA LEU A 225 -21.61 5.81 -4.98
C LEU A 225 -21.19 7.26 -4.65
N PRO A 226 -22.12 8.24 -4.71
CA PRO A 226 -21.77 9.67 -4.61
C PRO A 226 -21.25 10.09 -3.23
N ARG A 227 -21.51 9.30 -2.18
CA ARG A 227 -21.01 9.56 -0.83
C ARG A 227 -19.56 9.11 -0.61
N ALA A 228 -18.98 8.34 -1.52
CA ALA A 228 -17.65 7.79 -1.33
C ALA A 228 -16.56 8.87 -1.23
N PRO A 229 -15.46 8.62 -0.50
CA PRO A 229 -14.33 9.54 -0.38
C PRO A 229 -13.86 10.07 -1.73
N GLN A 230 -13.62 11.38 -1.80
CA GLN A 230 -13.19 12.02 -3.04
C GLN A 230 -11.82 11.50 -3.46
N LYS A 231 -10.89 11.41 -2.52
CA LYS A 231 -9.58 10.82 -2.74
C LYS A 231 -9.64 9.31 -2.55
N GLN A 232 -9.22 8.56 -3.56
CA GLN A 232 -9.08 7.11 -3.48
C GLN A 232 -7.62 6.72 -3.19
N LEU A 233 -7.41 5.54 -2.60
CA LEU A 233 -6.10 5.06 -2.13
C LEU A 233 -5.30 4.29 -3.19
N TYR A 234 -5.63 4.46 -4.47
CA TYR A 234 -5.01 3.74 -5.59
C TYR A 234 -4.94 4.65 -6.82
N ASP A 235 -4.06 4.31 -7.75
CA ASP A 235 -4.02 4.94 -9.08
C ASP A 235 -5.18 4.43 -9.95
N PRO A 236 -5.93 5.31 -10.64
CA PRO A 236 -7.13 4.95 -11.39
C PRO A 236 -6.96 3.85 -12.45
N VAL A 237 -5.76 3.68 -13.02
CA VAL A 237 -5.52 2.65 -14.05
C VAL A 237 -4.91 1.36 -13.50
N MET A 238 -4.48 1.34 -12.24
CA MET A 238 -3.75 0.21 -11.66
C MET A 238 -4.63 -1.04 -11.49
N LEU A 239 -4.12 -2.21 -11.84
CA LEU A 239 -4.73 -3.50 -11.53
C LEU A 239 -3.68 -4.40 -10.86
N HIS A 240 -3.75 -4.53 -9.54
CA HIS A 240 -2.74 -5.25 -8.79
C HIS A 240 -3.34 -6.21 -7.76
N THR A 241 -2.56 -7.23 -7.42
CA THR A 241 -2.81 -8.12 -6.29
C THR A 241 -1.62 -8.03 -5.32
N SER A 242 -1.89 -7.83 -4.03
CA SER A 242 -0.85 -8.00 -3.01
C SER A 242 -0.59 -9.49 -2.78
N LEU A 243 0.65 -9.92 -2.99
CA LEU A 243 1.03 -11.36 -2.95
C LEU A 243 1.66 -11.74 -1.61
N ALA A 244 2.55 -10.88 -1.12
CA ALA A 244 3.23 -11.04 0.15
C ALA A 244 3.74 -9.67 0.64
N ARG A 245 4.14 -9.62 1.90
CA ARG A 245 4.80 -8.48 2.52
C ARG A 245 6.03 -8.95 3.28
N ILE A 246 7.19 -8.42 2.90
CA ILE A 246 8.46 -8.64 3.59
C ILE A 246 8.53 -7.66 4.75
N LEU A 247 8.89 -8.18 5.92
CA LEU A 247 8.82 -7.50 7.21
C LEU A 247 10.18 -7.44 7.92
N GLY A 248 11.21 -8.03 7.34
CA GLY A 248 12.53 -8.06 7.93
C GLY A 248 13.59 -8.63 6.99
N HIS A 249 14.79 -8.77 7.54
CA HIS A 249 15.97 -9.17 6.79
C HIS A 249 15.93 -10.64 6.35
N PRO A 250 16.51 -10.97 5.18
CA PRO A 250 16.66 -12.36 4.75
C PRO A 250 17.58 -13.14 5.69
N LYS A 251 17.28 -14.41 5.91
CA LYS A 251 18.20 -15.39 6.49
C LYS A 251 19.20 -15.82 5.42
N LEU A 252 20.43 -15.32 5.52
CA LEU A 252 21.52 -15.74 4.65
C LEU A 252 22.39 -16.79 5.36
N PRO A 253 22.96 -17.77 4.65
CA PRO A 253 23.96 -18.66 5.22
C PRO A 253 25.13 -17.84 5.79
N GLN A 254 25.58 -18.18 7.00
CA GLN A 254 26.80 -17.63 7.57
C GLN A 254 28.03 -18.20 6.84
N GLU A 255 28.27 -17.77 5.60
CA GLU A 255 29.57 -18.00 4.97
C GLU A 255 30.40 -16.73 5.08
N GLY A 256 31.55 -16.90 5.74
CA GLY A 256 32.47 -15.85 6.15
C GLY A 256 33.00 -15.04 4.98
N ASN A 257 32.30 -13.96 4.68
CA ASN A 257 32.80 -12.67 4.23
C ASN A 257 31.55 -11.84 3.93
N ALA A 258 31.01 -11.20 4.97
CA ALA A 258 29.97 -10.19 4.81
C ALA A 258 30.57 -8.94 4.13
N GLN A 259 31.02 -9.09 2.88
CA GLN A 259 30.92 -7.98 1.95
C GLN A 259 29.43 -7.64 1.89
N SER A 260 29.10 -6.37 2.09
CA SER A 260 27.74 -5.84 2.14
C SER A 260 26.87 -6.52 1.08
N LEU A 261 25.86 -7.29 1.51
CA LEU A 261 24.88 -7.82 0.59
C LEU A 261 24.28 -6.61 -0.13
N ASP A 262 24.40 -6.56 -1.45
CA ASP A 262 23.61 -5.64 -2.24
C ASP A 262 22.16 -6.11 -2.15
N HIS A 263 21.45 -5.61 -1.13
CA HIS A 263 20.07 -5.98 -0.85
C HIS A 263 19.18 -5.75 -2.08
N VAL A 264 19.40 -4.67 -2.82
CA VAL A 264 18.62 -4.34 -4.02
C VAL A 264 18.82 -5.43 -5.08
N LYS A 265 20.07 -5.79 -5.38
CA LYS A 265 20.36 -6.89 -6.31
C LYS A 265 19.77 -8.23 -5.84
N PHE A 266 19.93 -8.57 -4.58
CA PHE A 266 19.37 -9.80 -4.01
C PHE A 266 17.85 -9.88 -4.19
N PHE A 267 17.13 -8.79 -3.91
CA PHE A 267 15.68 -8.74 -4.11
C PHE A 267 15.29 -8.80 -5.58
N HIS A 268 16.04 -8.15 -6.48
CA HIS A 268 15.83 -8.27 -7.92
C HIS A 268 15.97 -9.71 -8.40
N ASP A 269 16.97 -10.45 -7.92
CA ASP A 269 17.17 -11.86 -8.27
C ASP A 269 15.98 -12.73 -7.83
N LEU A 270 15.40 -12.48 -6.64
CA LEU A 270 14.19 -13.18 -6.19
C LEU A 270 12.96 -12.80 -7.02
N VAL A 271 12.77 -11.52 -7.31
CA VAL A 271 11.66 -11.04 -8.15
C VAL A 271 11.77 -11.59 -9.57
N ALA A 272 12.98 -11.67 -10.14
CA ALA A 272 13.22 -12.27 -11.44
C ALA A 272 12.88 -13.77 -11.46
N GLN A 273 13.21 -14.51 -10.39
CA GLN A 273 12.83 -15.93 -10.25
C GLN A 273 11.32 -16.14 -10.14
N VAL A 274 10.59 -15.25 -9.46
CA VAL A 274 9.12 -15.32 -9.46
C VAL A 274 8.59 -15.02 -10.86
N ASN A 275 9.06 -13.95 -11.50
CA ASN A 275 8.62 -13.58 -12.83
C ASN A 275 8.88 -14.68 -13.87
N SER A 276 10.02 -15.38 -13.82
CA SER A 276 10.29 -16.49 -14.74
C SER A 276 9.31 -17.67 -14.58
N LYS A 277 8.67 -17.81 -13.41
CA LYS A 277 7.67 -18.85 -13.12
C LYS A 277 6.25 -18.48 -13.56
N ILE A 278 5.84 -17.21 -13.40
CA ILE A 278 4.42 -16.83 -13.51
C ILE A 278 4.13 -15.62 -14.41
N ARG A 279 5.14 -14.97 -15.01
CA ARG A 279 4.88 -13.92 -16.00
C ARG A 279 4.11 -14.50 -17.19
N GLY A 280 3.11 -13.77 -17.65
CA GLY A 280 2.20 -14.22 -18.71
C GLY A 280 1.10 -15.16 -18.22
N PHE A 281 1.03 -15.46 -16.92
CA PHE A 281 -0.06 -16.25 -16.37
C PHE A 281 -1.40 -15.54 -16.55
N GLN A 282 -2.35 -16.24 -17.16
CA GLN A 282 -3.69 -15.71 -17.42
C GLN A 282 -4.68 -16.13 -16.33
N ALA A 283 -5.61 -15.24 -16.01
CA ALA A 283 -6.71 -15.52 -15.10
C ALA A 283 -8.00 -14.88 -15.60
N THR A 284 -9.14 -15.40 -15.14
CA THR A 284 -10.45 -14.80 -15.42
C THR A 284 -11.08 -14.32 -14.12
N VAL A 285 -11.49 -13.05 -14.08
CA VAL A 285 -12.21 -12.45 -12.95
C VAL A 285 -13.69 -12.30 -13.33
N LYS A 286 -14.56 -12.92 -12.52
CA LYS A 286 -16.01 -13.04 -12.82
C LYS A 286 -16.91 -12.34 -11.81
N GLU A 287 -16.35 -11.88 -10.70
CA GLU A 287 -17.12 -11.26 -9.64
C GLU A 287 -16.39 -10.09 -8.98
N LEU A 288 -17.19 -9.15 -8.50
CA LEU A 288 -16.81 -8.06 -7.63
C LEU A 288 -17.42 -8.31 -6.26
N TRP A 289 -16.64 -8.09 -5.21
CA TRP A 289 -17.08 -8.20 -3.83
C TRP A 289 -17.29 -6.81 -3.25
N PHE A 290 -18.46 -6.61 -2.64
CA PHE A 290 -18.68 -5.54 -1.68
C PHE A 290 -18.32 -6.06 -0.29
N VAL A 291 -17.34 -5.43 0.35
CA VAL A 291 -16.74 -5.90 1.59
C VAL A 291 -16.91 -4.84 2.67
N GLU A 292 -17.49 -5.22 3.79
CA GLU A 292 -17.41 -4.47 5.04
C GLU A 292 -16.27 -5.07 5.87
N GLU A 293 -15.19 -4.31 6.06
CA GLU A 293 -14.04 -4.66 6.89
C GLU A 293 -14.28 -4.14 8.32
N TYR A 294 -14.50 -5.05 9.26
CA TYR A 294 -14.68 -4.74 10.68
C TYR A 294 -13.35 -4.63 11.43
N ASP A 295 -12.27 -5.12 10.84
CA ASP A 295 -10.91 -4.87 11.27
C ASP A 295 -10.17 -4.01 10.24
N VAL A 296 -9.25 -3.16 10.70
CA VAL A 296 -8.40 -2.34 9.84
C VAL A 296 -7.58 -3.26 8.93
N LEU A 297 -7.71 -3.06 7.61
CA LEU A 297 -7.07 -3.88 6.57
C LEU A 297 -7.46 -5.37 6.63
N ALA A 298 -8.69 -5.71 7.01
CA ALA A 298 -9.17 -7.09 7.10
C ALA A 298 -8.87 -7.92 5.84
N LEU A 299 -9.03 -7.35 4.64
CA LEU A 299 -8.72 -7.99 3.37
C LEU A 299 -7.23 -8.32 3.21
N ALA A 300 -6.32 -7.57 3.82
CA ALA A 300 -4.87 -7.81 3.75
C ALA A 300 -4.36 -8.68 4.91
N LEU A 301 -5.06 -8.68 6.05
CA LEU A 301 -4.58 -9.24 7.32
C LEU A 301 -5.41 -10.42 7.83
N ASN A 302 -6.32 -10.97 7.03
CA ASN A 302 -7.28 -12.00 7.44
C ASN A 302 -8.14 -11.56 8.64
N GLY A 303 -8.55 -10.29 8.62
CA GLY A 303 -9.43 -9.73 9.66
C GLY A 303 -10.89 -10.11 9.45
N LYS A 304 -11.72 -9.70 10.41
CA LYS A 304 -13.17 -9.86 10.38
C LYS A 304 -13.77 -8.99 9.28
N MET A 305 -14.58 -9.61 8.42
CA MET A 305 -15.28 -8.93 7.34
C MET A 305 -16.62 -9.58 7.02
N LYS A 306 -17.52 -8.83 6.38
CA LYS A 306 -18.75 -9.33 5.74
C LYS A 306 -18.64 -9.08 4.24
N VAL A 307 -18.86 -10.12 3.46
CA VAL A 307 -18.66 -10.10 2.00
C VAL A 307 -20.00 -10.36 1.31
N ARG A 308 -20.37 -9.48 0.38
CA ARG A 308 -21.47 -9.69 -0.57
C ARG A 308 -20.85 -9.85 -1.96
N ARG A 309 -21.08 -11.02 -2.58
CA ARG A 309 -20.49 -11.39 -3.88
C ARG A 309 -21.44 -11.03 -5.00
N LEU A 310 -20.95 -10.27 -5.98
CA LEU A 310 -21.73 -9.76 -7.10
C LEU A 310 -21.11 -10.28 -8.41
N GLN A 311 -21.86 -11.12 -9.13
CA GLN A 311 -21.41 -11.68 -10.39
C GLN A 311 -21.50 -10.65 -11.51
N PHE A 312 -20.60 -10.75 -12.49
CA PHE A 312 -20.67 -9.94 -13.70
C PHE A 312 -21.75 -10.45 -14.64
N GLY A 313 -22.60 -9.53 -15.13
CA GLY A 313 -23.82 -9.87 -15.86
C GLY A 313 -23.68 -9.99 -17.37
N CYS A 314 -22.62 -9.45 -17.98
CA CYS A 314 -22.42 -9.53 -19.42
C CYS A 314 -21.99 -10.94 -19.86
N LYS A 315 -22.58 -11.44 -20.96
CA LYS A 315 -22.20 -12.74 -21.55
C LYS A 315 -20.82 -12.63 -22.23
N GLU A 316 -20.01 -13.68 -22.13
CA GLU A 316 -18.72 -13.75 -22.84
C GLU A 316 -18.90 -13.41 -24.34
N GLY A 317 -18.19 -12.39 -24.82
CA GLY A 317 -18.21 -11.97 -26.24
C GLY A 317 -19.01 -10.70 -26.57
N GLN A 318 -19.72 -10.07 -25.62
CA GLN A 318 -20.45 -8.81 -25.87
C GLN A 318 -19.62 -7.52 -25.72
N GLY A 319 -18.34 -7.62 -25.36
CA GLY A 319 -17.47 -6.46 -25.06
C GLY A 319 -16.78 -5.78 -26.26
N ASN A 320 -16.85 -6.31 -27.47
CA ASN A 320 -16.25 -5.67 -28.65
C ASN A 320 -17.27 -4.79 -29.38
N GLY A 321 -17.48 -3.59 -28.87
CA GLY A 321 -18.42 -2.66 -29.49
C GLY A 321 -18.40 -1.26 -28.90
N LYS A 322 -17.26 -0.57 -29.00
CA LYS A 322 -17.14 0.85 -29.36
C LYS A 322 -15.66 1.25 -29.39
N ILE A 323 -15.15 1.43 -30.61
CA ILE A 323 -13.98 2.25 -30.92
C ILE A 323 -14.40 3.72 -30.78
#